data_AF-A0A517ML21-F1
#
_entry.id   AF-A0A517ML21-F1
#
_cell.length_a   1.000
_cell.length_b   1.000
_cell.length_c   1.000
_cell.angle_alpha   90.00
_cell.angle_beta   90.00
_cell.angle_gamma   90.00
#
_symmetry.space_group_name_H-M   'P 1'
#
loop_
_entity.id
_entity.type
_entity.pdbx_description
1 polymer ?
#
loop_
_entity_poly.entity_id
_entity_poly.type
_entity_poly.pdbx_seq_one_letter_code
_entity_poly.pdbx_strand_id
1 'polypeptide(L)'
;MVDANWYEDLTEYLDQMETAVGELNAAVQTTRGLTKDGAFASLPEATVGLRLGLDQLEKLLEHRSALLSRVASDRPVYSLRDALRQAPADADELTLASELLDRCQKLSSEIDLVREEALSLFVCQYHLADTTSHFLRLLLPSTARPQTYNRQPAGQVTGGGLLDEAS
;
A
#
# COMPACT_ATOMS: atom_id res chain seq x y z
N MET A 1 22.28 23.72 -21.34
CA MET A 1 23.42 22.78 -21.36
C MET A 1 23.28 21.91 -20.14
N VAL A 2 23.33 20.59 -20.31
CA VAL A 2 23.14 19.64 -19.20
C VAL A 2 24.52 19.35 -18.60
N ASP A 3 24.62 19.27 -17.27
CA ASP A 3 25.88 18.96 -16.59
C ASP A 3 26.41 17.59 -17.06
N ALA A 4 27.72 17.44 -17.27
CA ALA A 4 28.32 16.19 -17.75
C ALA A 4 27.99 14.97 -16.87
N ASN A 5 27.84 15.18 -15.56
CA ASN A 5 27.48 14.11 -14.61
C ASN A 5 25.99 13.76 -14.62
N TRP A 6 25.13 14.54 -15.29
CA TRP A 6 23.69 14.32 -15.24
C TRP A 6 23.26 12.98 -15.83
N TYR A 7 23.90 12.52 -16.90
CA TYR A 7 23.61 11.21 -17.50
C TYR A 7 24.01 10.06 -16.59
N GLU A 8 25.13 10.19 -15.87
CA GLU A 8 25.57 9.22 -14.87
C GLU A 8 24.60 9.19 -13.68
N ASP A 9 24.25 10.36 -13.14
CA ASP A 9 23.30 10.49 -12.03
C ASP A 9 21.90 9.97 -12.41
N LEU A 10 21.47 10.19 -13.66
CA LEU A 10 20.21 9.66 -14.20
C LEU A 10 20.26 8.14 -14.34
N THR A 11 21.39 7.58 -14.77
CA THR A 11 21.58 6.13 -14.86
C THR A 11 21.47 5.50 -13.48
N GLU A 12 22.18 6.07 -12.49
CA GLU A 12 22.13 5.61 -11.11
C GLU A 12 20.71 5.71 -10.54
N TYR A 13 20.02 6.83 -10.80
CA TYR A 13 18.62 6.99 -10.40
C TYR A 13 17.72 5.91 -10.99
N LEU A 14 17.87 5.58 -12.28
CA LEU A 14 17.07 4.53 -12.93
C LEU A 14 17.38 3.15 -12.35
N ASP A 15 18.65 2.84 -12.06
CA ASP A 15 19.05 1.58 -11.41
C ASP A 15 18.42 1.45 -10.01
N GLN A 16 18.47 2.53 -9.22
CA GLN A 16 17.85 2.58 -7.89
C GLN A 16 16.33 2.44 -7.97
N MET A 17 15.69 3.07 -8.95
CA MET A 17 14.24 3.00 -9.15
C MET A 17 13.79 1.62 -9.63
N GLU A 18 14.52 0.98 -10.55
CA GLU A 18 14.28 -0.41 -10.97
C GLU A 18 14.37 -1.37 -9.77
N THR A 19 15.39 -1.20 -8.92
CA THR A 19 15.55 -2.00 -7.70
C THR A 19 14.37 -1.80 -6.75
N ALA A 20 14.03 -0.54 -6.44
CA ALA A 20 12.94 -0.22 -5.51
C ALA A 20 11.57 -0.71 -6.00
N VAL A 21 11.29 -0.59 -7.31
CA VAL A 21 10.06 -1.10 -7.92
C VAL A 21 10.02 -2.62 -7.89
N GLY A 22 11.14 -3.30 -8.15
CA GLY A 22 11.25 -4.75 -8.05
C GLY A 22 11.00 -5.26 -6.62
N GLU A 23 11.60 -4.62 -5.63
CA GLU A 23 11.38 -4.94 -4.20
C GLU A 23 9.93 -4.70 -3.79
N LEU A 24 9.34 -3.57 -4.19
CA LEU A 24 7.95 -3.26 -3.90
C LEU A 24 7.00 -4.29 -4.54
N ASN A 25 7.26 -4.67 -5.79
CA ASN A 25 6.49 -5.72 -6.46
C ASN A 25 6.55 -7.04 -5.68
N ALA A 26 7.75 -7.47 -5.30
CA ALA A 26 7.94 -8.69 -4.50
C ALA A 26 7.19 -8.62 -3.16
N ALA A 27 7.18 -7.48 -2.49
CA ALA A 27 6.43 -7.25 -1.26
C ALA A 27 4.91 -7.31 -1.48
N VAL A 28 4.40 -6.70 -2.56
CA VAL A 28 2.98 -6.77 -2.95
C VAL A 28 2.56 -8.21 -3.23
N GLN A 29 3.34 -8.95 -4.02
CA GLN A 29 3.05 -10.34 -4.35
C GLN A 29 3.10 -11.25 -3.11
N THR A 30 4.08 -11.05 -2.24
CA THR A 30 4.18 -11.78 -0.96
C THR A 30 2.94 -11.52 -0.11
N THR A 31 2.56 -10.26 0.06
CA THR A 31 1.39 -9.87 0.85
C THR A 31 0.10 -10.44 0.26
N ARG A 32 -0.02 -10.47 -1.07
CA ARG A 32 -1.13 -11.09 -1.78
C ARG A 32 -1.20 -12.59 -1.55
N GLY A 33 -0.07 -13.29 -1.63
CA GLY A 33 0.04 -14.72 -1.33
C GLY A 33 -0.41 -15.03 0.10
N LEU A 34 0.14 -14.30 1.08
CA LEU A 34 -0.24 -14.47 2.49
C LEU A 34 -1.72 -14.19 2.76
N THR A 35 -2.28 -13.16 2.12
CA THR A 35 -3.71 -12.83 2.23
C THR A 35 -4.58 -13.96 1.66
N LYS A 36 -4.19 -14.52 0.52
CA LYS A 36 -4.89 -15.65 -0.13
C LYS A 36 -4.82 -16.92 0.71
N ASP A 37 -3.67 -17.21 1.31
CA ASP A 37 -3.43 -18.42 2.09
C ASP A 37 -3.97 -18.34 3.53
N GLY A 38 -4.51 -17.18 3.92
CA GLY A 38 -4.99 -16.94 5.29
C GLY A 38 -3.87 -16.91 6.33
N ALA A 39 -2.62 -16.72 5.89
CA ALA A 39 -1.43 -16.68 6.73
C ALA A 39 -1.26 -15.29 7.39
N PHE A 40 -2.31 -14.82 8.06
CA PHE A 40 -2.39 -13.46 8.62
C PHE A 40 -1.30 -13.17 9.68
N ALA A 41 -0.73 -14.20 10.32
CA ALA A 41 0.35 -14.05 11.28
C ALA A 41 1.65 -13.50 10.66
N SER A 42 1.88 -13.73 9.37
CA SER A 42 3.07 -13.27 8.64
C SER A 42 2.84 -11.96 7.88
N LEU A 43 1.59 -11.46 7.83
CA LEU A 43 1.29 -10.18 7.17
C LEU A 43 2.03 -8.98 7.77
N PRO A 44 2.21 -8.84 9.10
CA PRO A 44 2.93 -7.70 9.66
C PRO A 44 4.33 -7.52 9.08
N GLU A 45 5.06 -8.62 8.88
CA GLU A 45 6.40 -8.60 8.27
C GLU A 45 6.35 -8.14 6.81
N ALA A 46 5.41 -8.68 6.02
CA ALA A 46 5.22 -8.25 4.63
C ALA A 46 4.81 -6.77 4.53
N THR A 47 4.00 -6.26 5.46
CA THR A 47 3.65 -4.82 5.53
C THR A 47 4.83 -3.93 5.91
N VAL A 48 5.81 -4.43 6.66
CA VAL A 48 7.07 -3.70 6.89
C VAL A 48 7.84 -3.57 5.58
N GLY A 49 7.91 -4.63 4.78
CA GLY A 49 8.52 -4.60 3.44
C GLY A 49 7.86 -3.56 2.53
N LEU A 50 6.52 -3.51 2.49
CA LEU A 50 5.78 -2.50 1.74
C LEU A 50 6.11 -1.07 2.21
N ARG A 51 6.17 -0.83 3.53
CA ARG A 51 6.51 0.48 4.08
C ARG A 51 7.91 0.91 3.68
N LEU A 52 8.90 0.03 3.82
CA LEU A 52 10.29 0.32 3.44
C LEU A 52 10.41 0.64 1.95
N GLY A 53 9.69 -0.09 1.09
CA GLY A 53 9.64 0.19 -0.35
C GLY A 53 9.03 1.57 -0.65
N LEU A 54 7.97 1.97 0.07
CA LEU A 54 7.37 3.29 -0.07
C LEU A 54 8.32 4.41 0.38
N ASP A 55 8.97 4.26 1.53
CA ASP A 55 9.97 5.22 2.02
C ASP A 55 11.12 5.40 1.01
N GLN A 56 11.51 4.32 0.31
CA GLN A 56 12.53 4.38 -0.73
C GLN A 56 12.03 5.11 -1.99
N LEU A 57 10.79 4.87 -2.41
CA LEU A 57 10.18 5.59 -3.54
C LEU A 57 10.05 7.09 -3.26
N GLU A 58 9.73 7.50 -2.03
CA GLU A 58 9.66 8.91 -1.65
C GLU A 58 11.01 9.60 -1.81
N LYS A 59 12.10 8.98 -1.35
CA LYS A 59 13.47 9.49 -1.57
C LYS A 59 13.81 9.60 -3.05
N LEU A 60 13.37 8.64 -3.86
CA LEU A 60 13.59 8.68 -5.31
C LEU A 60 12.79 9.80 -5.98
N LEU A 61 11.61 10.16 -5.48
CA LEU A 61 10.88 11.34 -5.98
C LEU A 61 11.62 12.64 -5.69
N GLU A 62 12.28 12.76 -4.54
CA GLU A 62 13.16 13.88 -4.23
C GLU A 62 14.38 13.90 -5.17
N HIS A 63 15.03 12.75 -5.38
CA HIS A 63 16.15 12.62 -6.30
C HIS A 63 15.75 13.00 -7.75
N ARG A 64 14.59 12.52 -8.23
CA ARG A 64 14.03 12.94 -9.52
C ARG A 64 13.86 14.45 -9.61
N SER A 65 13.35 15.08 -8.55
CA SER A 65 13.14 16.53 -8.52
C SER A 65 14.47 17.28 -8.59
N ALA A 66 15.50 16.79 -7.90
CA ALA A 66 16.86 17.30 -8.00
C ALA A 66 17.44 17.16 -9.41
N LEU A 67 17.27 16.00 -10.06
CA LEU A 67 17.71 15.77 -11.45
C LEU A 67 17.02 16.71 -12.44
N LEU A 68 15.71 16.93 -12.29
CA LEU A 68 14.95 17.86 -13.15
C LEU A 68 15.38 19.31 -12.95
N SER A 69 15.74 19.71 -11.73
CA SER A 69 16.19 21.08 -11.43
C SER A 69 17.52 21.46 -12.09
N ARG A 70 18.35 20.47 -12.44
CA ARG A 70 19.66 20.66 -13.07
C ARG A 70 19.58 20.77 -14.60
N VAL A 71 18.41 20.52 -15.18
CA VAL A 71 18.20 20.62 -16.62
C VAL A 71 17.93 22.08 -16.97
N ALA A 72 18.97 22.77 -17.45
CA ALA A 72 18.81 24.10 -18.02
C ALA A 72 18.09 23.99 -19.38
N SER A 73 16.78 24.26 -19.41
CA SER A 73 15.97 24.34 -20.62
C SER A 73 15.24 25.68 -20.73
N ASP A 74 15.13 26.18 -21.97
CA ASP A 74 14.32 27.35 -22.31
C ASP A 74 12.81 27.08 -22.20
N ARG A 75 12.42 25.81 -22.05
CA ARG A 75 11.03 25.36 -21.90
C ARG A 75 10.87 24.61 -20.58
N PRO A 76 9.69 24.71 -19.94
CA PRO A 76 9.44 23.97 -18.72
C PRO A 76 9.52 22.46 -18.98
N VAL A 77 10.26 21.76 -18.13
CA VAL A 77 10.47 20.31 -18.17
C VAL A 77 9.76 19.67 -16.99
N TYR A 78 8.81 18.76 -17.25
CA TYR A 78 7.98 18.13 -16.21
C TYR A 78 8.32 16.65 -15.98
N SER A 79 9.11 16.05 -16.87
CA SER A 79 9.50 14.64 -16.79
C SER A 79 10.94 14.42 -17.26
N LEU A 80 11.58 13.36 -16.74
CA LEU A 80 12.94 12.98 -17.16
C LEU A 80 12.98 12.58 -18.65
N ARG A 81 11.87 12.07 -19.18
CA ARG A 81 11.71 11.80 -20.63
C ARG A 81 11.74 13.08 -21.44
N ASP A 82 11.09 14.15 -20.95
CA ASP A 82 11.12 15.45 -21.62
C ASP A 82 12.49 16.11 -21.49
N ALA A 83 13.17 15.92 -20.36
CA ALA A 83 14.56 16.35 -20.17
C ALA A 83 15.49 15.69 -21.19
N LEU A 84 15.44 14.35 -21.29
CA LEU A 84 16.24 13.56 -22.23
C LEU A 84 16.03 13.98 -23.69
N ARG A 85 14.79 14.31 -24.09
CA ARG A 85 14.48 14.77 -25.45
C ARG A 85 14.99 16.18 -25.76
N GLN A 86 15.16 17.01 -24.74
CA GLN A 86 15.57 18.41 -24.87
C GLN A 86 17.05 18.63 -24.60
N ALA A 87 17.72 17.65 -23.98
CA ALA A 87 19.15 17.71 -23.73
C ALA A 87 19.92 17.78 -25.06
N PRO A 88 20.77 18.80 -25.27
CA PRO A 88 21.70 18.79 -26.39
C PRO A 88 22.67 17.63 -26.19
N ALA A 89 22.83 16.80 -27.22
CA ALA A 89 23.63 15.58 -27.17
C ALA A 89 24.47 15.45 -28.43
N ASP A 90 25.75 15.11 -28.25
CA ASP A 90 26.61 14.63 -29.35
C ASP A 90 26.21 13.20 -29.76
N ALA A 91 26.80 12.64 -30.83
CA ALA A 91 26.37 11.36 -31.40
C ALA A 91 26.38 10.18 -30.41
N ASP A 92 27.39 10.11 -29.53
CA ASP A 92 27.50 9.07 -28.51
C ASP A 92 26.47 9.27 -27.39
N GLU A 93 26.26 10.52 -26.96
CA GLU A 93 25.26 10.90 -25.95
C GLU A 93 23.84 10.68 -26.46
N LEU A 94 23.60 10.77 -27.77
CA LEU A 94 22.29 10.53 -28.37
C LEU A 94 21.90 9.05 -28.30
N THR A 95 22.87 8.15 -28.43
CA THR A 95 22.66 6.71 -28.25
C THR A 95 22.31 6.42 -26.80
N LEU A 96 23.11 6.93 -25.85
CA LEU A 96 22.85 6.79 -24.41
C LEU A 96 21.50 7.38 -24.01
N ALA A 97 21.16 8.58 -24.49
CA ALA A 97 19.89 9.23 -24.20
C ALA A 97 18.69 8.42 -24.72
N SER A 98 18.83 7.77 -25.88
CA SER A 98 17.80 6.87 -26.41
C SER A 98 17.62 5.64 -25.53
N GLU A 99 18.70 5.03 -25.05
CA GLU A 99 18.65 3.89 -24.12
C GLU A 99 17.99 4.27 -22.80
N LEU A 100 18.38 5.40 -22.21
CA LEU A 100 17.79 5.91 -20.97
C LEU A 100 16.31 6.26 -21.13
N LEU A 101 15.90 6.74 -22.31
CA LEU A 101 14.50 7.04 -22.61
C LEU A 101 13.65 5.75 -22.69
N ASP A 102 14.18 4.70 -23.31
CA ASP A 102 13.54 3.38 -23.33
C ASP A 102 13.43 2.78 -21.94
N ARG A 103 14.49 2.88 -21.12
CA ARG A 103 14.45 2.48 -19.70
C ARG A 103 13.39 3.24 -18.91
N CYS A 104 13.31 4.57 -19.05
CA CYS A 104 12.25 5.36 -18.41
C CYS A 104 10.85 4.88 -18.80
N GLN A 105 10.65 4.47 -20.06
CA GLN A 105 9.35 4.03 -20.55
C GLN A 105 8.98 2.63 -20.04
N LYS A 106 9.94 1.70 -20.02
CA LYS A 106 9.76 0.37 -19.43
C LYS A 106 9.45 0.47 -17.94
N LEU A 107 10.27 1.21 -17.20
CA LEU A 107 10.11 1.39 -15.77
C LEU A 107 8.78 2.06 -15.40
N SER A 108 8.33 3.05 -16.19
CA SER A 108 7.01 3.64 -16.01
C SER A 108 5.89 2.61 -16.13
N SER A 109 6.01 1.67 -17.07
CA SER A 109 5.02 0.61 -17.29
C SER A 109 5.02 -0.40 -16.14
N GLU A 110 6.20 -0.73 -15.61
CA GLU A 110 6.34 -1.60 -14.43
C GLU A 110 5.75 -0.97 -13.17
N ILE A 111 6.00 0.33 -12.94
CA ILE A 111 5.41 1.07 -11.82
C ILE A 111 3.88 1.06 -11.90
N ASP A 112 3.31 1.28 -13.08
CA ASP A 112 1.86 1.25 -13.28
C ASP A 112 1.28 -0.13 -12.96
N LEU A 113 1.96 -1.21 -13.38
CA LEU A 113 1.55 -2.58 -13.05
C LEU A 113 1.57 -2.82 -11.53
N VAL A 114 2.68 -2.49 -10.86
CA VAL A 114 2.80 -2.67 -9.40
C VAL A 114 1.75 -1.85 -8.66
N ARG A 115 1.45 -0.65 -9.13
CA ARG A 115 0.39 0.20 -8.58
C ARG A 115 -0.98 -0.46 -8.70
N GLU A 116 -1.33 -0.99 -9.88
CA GLU A 116 -2.61 -1.69 -10.09
C GLU A 116 -2.74 -2.91 -9.16
N GLU A 117 -1.66 -3.67 -9.01
CA GLU A 117 -1.63 -4.84 -8.13
C GLU A 117 -1.75 -4.46 -6.65
N ALA A 118 -1.06 -3.41 -6.22
CA ALA A 118 -1.15 -2.88 -4.86
C ALA A 118 -2.55 -2.38 -4.53
N LEU A 119 -3.21 -1.68 -5.46
CA LEU A 119 -4.59 -1.22 -5.31
C LEU A 119 -5.56 -2.40 -5.18
N SER A 120 -5.40 -3.42 -6.03
CA SER A 120 -6.19 -4.64 -5.96
C SER A 120 -6.05 -5.34 -4.60
N LEU A 121 -4.80 -5.50 -4.12
CA LEU A 121 -4.51 -6.06 -2.81
C LEU A 121 -5.18 -5.27 -1.68
N PHE A 122 -5.06 -3.94 -1.70
CA PHE A 122 -5.67 -3.07 -0.69
C PHE A 122 -7.20 -3.24 -0.64
N VAL A 123 -7.86 -3.25 -1.81
CA VAL A 123 -9.32 -3.46 -1.91
C VAL A 123 -9.70 -4.83 -1.35
N CYS A 124 -8.96 -5.89 -1.68
CA CYS A 124 -9.20 -7.23 -1.13
C CYS A 124 -9.06 -7.26 0.40
N GLN A 125 -7.99 -6.69 0.94
CA GLN A 125 -7.75 -6.63 2.38
C GLN A 125 -8.81 -5.82 3.12
N TYR A 126 -9.25 -4.69 2.53
CA TYR A 126 -10.35 -3.89 3.06
C TYR A 126 -11.65 -4.70 3.17
N HIS A 127 -12.06 -5.38 2.09
CA HIS A 127 -13.29 -6.17 2.10
C HIS A 127 -13.21 -7.38 3.05
N LEU A 128 -12.04 -8.00 3.19
CA LEU A 128 -11.82 -9.06 4.18
C LEU A 128 -11.98 -8.53 5.62
N ALA A 129 -11.40 -7.37 5.92
CA ALA A 129 -11.53 -6.72 7.22
C ALA A 129 -12.97 -6.31 7.53
N ASP A 130 -13.69 -5.75 6.54
CA ASP A 130 -15.09 -5.36 6.69
C ASP A 130 -16.01 -6.58 6.92
N THR A 131 -15.84 -7.64 6.13
CA THR A 131 -16.60 -8.89 6.28
C THR A 131 -16.33 -9.53 7.65
N THR A 132 -15.07 -9.56 8.09
CA THR A 132 -14.69 -10.07 9.42
C THR A 132 -15.30 -9.23 10.53
N SER A 133 -15.31 -7.91 10.39
CA SER A 133 -15.93 -6.99 11.35
C SER A 133 -17.45 -7.18 11.41
N HIS A 134 -18.10 -7.37 10.28
CA HIS A 134 -19.54 -7.67 10.21
C HIS A 134 -19.85 -9.02 10.88
N PHE A 135 -19.06 -10.05 10.60
CA PHE A 135 -19.19 -11.36 11.24
C PHE A 135 -19.01 -11.29 12.76
N LEU A 136 -18.01 -10.55 13.24
CA LEU A 136 -17.82 -10.31 14.68
C LEU A 136 -19.00 -9.55 15.30
N ARG A 137 -19.60 -8.58 14.60
CA ARG A 137 -20.81 -7.89 15.08
C ARG A 137 -22.03 -8.83 15.18
N LEU A 138 -22.14 -9.82 14.29
CA LEU A 138 -23.20 -10.83 14.34
C LEU A 138 -22.97 -11.86 15.46
N LEU A 139 -21.72 -12.25 15.70
CA LEU A 139 -21.35 -13.22 16.74
C LEU A 139 -21.30 -12.63 18.15
N LEU A 140 -20.89 -11.37 18.26
CA LEU A 140 -20.94 -10.67 19.54
C LEU A 140 -22.42 -10.44 19.86
N PRO A 141 -22.89 -10.88 21.04
CA PRO A 141 -24.25 -10.59 21.45
C PRO A 141 -24.45 -9.09 21.37
N SER A 142 -25.47 -8.65 20.61
CA SER A 142 -25.99 -7.30 20.81
C SER A 142 -26.16 -7.14 22.31
N THR A 143 -25.54 -6.11 22.89
CA THR A 143 -25.56 -5.86 24.34
C THR A 143 -26.98 -5.66 24.90
N ALA A 144 -28.01 -5.69 24.05
CA ALA A 144 -29.38 -6.01 24.44
C ALA A 144 -29.56 -7.53 24.58
N ARG A 145 -29.41 -8.06 25.81
CA ARG A 145 -29.92 -9.40 26.18
C ARG A 145 -31.36 -9.54 25.65
N PRO A 146 -31.65 -10.45 24.71
CA PRO A 146 -33.03 -10.89 24.53
C PRO A 146 -33.34 -11.73 25.77
N GLN A 147 -34.22 -11.25 26.65
CA GLN A 147 -34.78 -12.06 27.71
C GLN A 147 -35.72 -13.11 27.07
N THR A 148 -35.17 -14.11 26.38
CA THR A 148 -35.96 -15.18 25.73
C THR A 148 -36.49 -16.19 26.74
N TYR A 149 -35.99 -16.15 27.99
CA TYR A 149 -36.43 -17.02 29.08
C TYR A 149 -36.65 -16.23 30.39
N ASN A 150 -37.43 -15.15 30.35
CA ASN A 150 -38.08 -14.69 31.59
C ASN A 150 -39.49 -15.29 31.62
N ARG A 151 -39.55 -16.55 32.06
CA ARG A 151 -40.80 -17.28 32.30
C ARG A 151 -41.41 -16.71 33.58
N GLN A 152 -42.08 -15.57 33.48
CA GLN A 152 -43.04 -15.13 34.49
C GLN A 152 -44.18 -16.16 34.51
N PRO A 153 -44.41 -16.91 35.61
CA PRO A 153 -45.65 -17.62 35.76
C PRO A 153 -46.72 -16.60 36.15
N ALA A 154 -47.75 -16.52 35.33
CA ALA A 154 -48.98 -15.81 35.64
C ALA A 154 -49.67 -16.50 36.83
N GLY A 155 -49.90 -15.73 37.90
CA GLY A 155 -51.01 -15.95 38.84
C GLY A 155 -50.78 -16.86 40.06
N GLN A 156 -51.13 -16.30 41.24
CA GLN A 156 -51.62 -16.98 42.46
C GLN A 156 -50.58 -17.83 43.24
N VAL A 157 -50.34 -17.68 44.56
CA VAL A 157 -51.27 -17.63 45.72
C VAL A 157 -50.58 -16.99 46.96
N THR A 158 -51.32 -16.09 47.61
CA THR A 158 -51.53 -15.82 49.06
C THR A 158 -50.71 -16.55 50.16
N GLY A 159 -50.34 -15.81 51.20
CA GLY A 159 -50.04 -16.30 52.57
C GLY A 159 -48.60 -15.98 53.01
N GLY A 160 -48.31 -15.16 54.01
CA GLY A 160 -48.91 -15.09 55.35
C GLY A 160 -47.97 -15.79 56.33
N GLY A 161 -47.47 -15.06 57.33
CA GLY A 161 -46.26 -15.39 58.10
C GLY A 161 -46.23 -16.73 58.85
N LEU A 162 -45.01 -17.23 59.09
CA LEU A 162 -44.73 -18.29 60.07
C LEU A 162 -43.25 -18.30 60.51
N LEU A 163 -42.73 -17.15 60.92
CA LEU A 163 -41.53 -17.05 61.76
C LEU A 163 -41.85 -16.22 63.02
N ASP A 164 -43.05 -16.39 63.55
CA ASP A 164 -43.47 -15.81 64.82
C ASP A 164 -44.03 -16.93 65.71
N GLU A 165 -43.37 -17.09 66.87
CA GLU A 165 -43.86 -17.70 68.10
C GLU A 165 -44.16 -19.22 68.14
N ALA A 166 -43.15 -19.98 68.57
CA ALA A 166 -43.34 -21.04 69.56
C ALA A 166 -42.79 -20.56 70.91
N SER A 167 -43.66 -19.87 71.66
CA SER A 167 -43.72 -19.84 73.13
C SER A 167 -45.19 -19.77 73.54
#